data_AF-A0ABC9BV00-F1
#
_entry.id   AF-A0ABC9BV00-F1
#
_cell.length_a   1.000
_cell.length_b   1.000
_cell.length_c   1.000
_cell.angle_alpha   90.00
_cell.angle_beta   90.00
_cell.angle_gamma   90.00
#
_symmetry.space_group_name_H-M   'P 1'
#
loop_
_entity.id
_entity.type
_entity.pdbx_description
1 polymer ?
#
loop_
_entity_poly.entity_id
_entity_poly.type
_entity_poly.pdbx_seq_one_letter_code
_entity_poly.pdbx_strand_id
1 'polypeptide(L)'
;MSVQPSSSMETQAPGNYSPPKDGRSAQDQAIENWLPINASRNAKWWYSAFHNVTAMVGAGVLGLPYAMSELGWGAGVTVLVLSWIITLYTLWQMVEMHEMVPGRRFDRYHELGQYAFGEKLGLWIVVPQQLIVEVGVNIVYMVTGGNSLKKFHDTVCEDCKKIKLTYFIMIFASVHFVLSQLPNFNSISGVSLAAAVMSLSYSTIAWGASVDKGKVENVDYDLRATTTPGKVFGFLGALGTVAFAYAGHNVVLEIQATIPSTPEKPSKKPMWRGVVVAYIVVAVCYFPVSLVGYWAFGNTVDDDILITLSKPKWLIALANMMVVIHVIGSYQIYAMPVFDMIETVLVKRLRFPPGLTLRLIARTVYVAFTMFVAITFPFFDGLLSFFGGFAFAPTTYFLPCIMWLAIYKPKRFSLSWFTNWICIVLGVLLMVLAPIGGLRNIILKANTYKFYQ
;
A
#
# COMPACT_ATOMS: atom_id res chain seq x y z
N MET A 1 -12.61 73.63 5.39
CA MET A 1 -13.51 72.59 4.83
C MET A 1 -13.25 72.51 3.34
N SER A 2 -12.34 71.61 2.93
CA SER A 2 -12.00 71.36 1.53
C SER A 2 -12.33 69.90 1.22
N VAL A 3 -13.31 69.72 0.35
CA VAL A 3 -13.82 68.42 -0.11
C VAL A 3 -12.84 67.86 -1.15
N GLN A 4 -12.31 66.66 -0.93
CA GLN A 4 -11.61 65.85 -1.94
C GLN A 4 -12.61 64.88 -2.60
N PRO A 5 -12.45 64.56 -3.89
CA PRO A 5 -13.28 63.58 -4.58
C PRO A 5 -12.77 62.14 -4.40
N SER A 6 -13.73 61.22 -4.45
CA SER A 6 -13.71 59.76 -4.36
C SER A 6 -12.49 59.02 -4.94
N SER A 7 -11.86 58.18 -4.12
CA SER A 7 -10.94 57.13 -4.57
C SER A 7 -11.72 55.87 -4.97
N SER A 8 -11.50 55.43 -6.20
CA SER A 8 -11.92 54.14 -6.77
C SER A 8 -11.39 52.95 -5.97
N MET A 9 -12.23 51.92 -5.80
CA MET A 9 -11.86 50.59 -5.31
C MET A 9 -10.77 49.97 -6.20
N GLU A 10 -9.54 49.87 -5.68
CA GLU A 10 -8.54 48.94 -6.21
C GLU A 10 -8.73 47.56 -5.57
N THR A 11 -9.12 46.61 -6.40
CA THR A 11 -9.02 45.17 -6.14
C THR A 11 -7.58 44.80 -5.81
N GLN A 12 -7.31 44.46 -4.54
CA GLN A 12 -6.01 43.91 -4.13
C GLN A 12 -5.76 42.56 -4.79
N ALA A 13 -4.72 42.51 -5.63
CA ALA A 13 -4.18 41.27 -6.18
C ALA A 13 -3.66 40.37 -5.04
N PRO A 14 -3.78 39.03 -5.15
CA PRO A 14 -3.27 38.11 -4.13
C PRO A 14 -1.75 38.24 -4.04
N GLY A 15 -1.25 38.49 -2.83
CA GLY A 15 0.16 38.72 -2.55
C GLY A 15 1.05 37.61 -3.08
N ASN A 16 2.08 38.00 -3.83
CA ASN A 16 3.19 37.15 -4.24
C ASN A 16 3.93 36.62 -3.01
N TYR A 17 3.59 35.40 -2.59
CA TYR A 17 4.42 34.63 -1.69
C TYR A 17 5.62 34.10 -2.48
N SER A 18 6.77 34.77 -2.31
CA SER A 18 8.06 34.26 -2.80
C SER A 18 8.52 33.17 -1.84
N PRO A 19 8.72 31.91 -2.28
CA PRO A 19 9.30 30.88 -1.43
C PRO A 19 10.73 31.28 -1.00
N PRO A 20 11.27 30.69 0.08
CA PRO A 20 12.63 30.98 0.54
C PRO A 20 13.61 30.76 -0.63
N LYS A 21 14.65 31.60 -0.72
CA LYS A 21 15.73 31.45 -1.71
C LYS A 21 16.45 30.11 -1.47
N ASP A 22 15.95 29.10 -2.13
CA ASP A 22 16.58 27.80 -2.26
C ASP A 22 17.80 27.96 -3.17
N GLY A 23 19.00 27.74 -2.64
CA GLY A 23 20.27 27.94 -3.36
C GLY A 23 20.50 26.99 -4.55
N ARG A 24 19.46 26.29 -5.00
CA ARG A 24 19.43 25.39 -6.15
C ARG A 24 19.33 26.18 -7.46
N SER A 25 19.98 25.69 -8.52
CA SER A 25 19.93 26.34 -9.83
C SER A 25 18.50 26.33 -10.40
N ALA A 26 18.17 27.27 -11.30
CA ALA A 26 16.86 27.30 -11.96
C ALA A 26 16.56 25.98 -12.70
N GLN A 27 17.60 25.31 -13.20
CA GLN A 27 17.49 24.00 -13.84
C GLN A 27 17.14 22.90 -12.82
N ASP A 28 17.74 22.91 -11.64
CA ASP A 28 17.41 21.95 -10.57
C ASP A 28 15.98 22.12 -10.08
N GLN A 29 15.50 23.37 -9.95
CA GLN A 29 14.11 23.65 -9.60
C GLN A 29 13.13 23.18 -10.69
N ALA A 30 13.47 23.37 -11.96
CA ALA A 30 12.65 22.87 -13.07
C ALA A 30 12.58 21.34 -13.08
N ILE A 31 13.69 20.64 -12.78
CA ILE A 31 13.71 19.18 -12.66
C ILE A 31 12.87 18.72 -11.47
N GLU A 32 13.01 19.36 -10.30
CA GLU A 32 12.19 19.05 -9.12
C GLU A 32 10.70 19.21 -9.40
N ASN A 33 10.30 20.31 -10.02
CA ASN A 33 8.90 20.55 -10.37
C ASN A 33 8.38 19.62 -11.48
N TRP A 34 9.28 18.98 -12.23
CA TRP A 34 8.90 18.00 -13.24
C TRP A 34 8.68 16.60 -12.66
N LEU A 35 9.31 16.28 -11.52
CA LEU A 35 9.23 14.95 -10.90
C LEU A 35 7.82 14.60 -10.41
N PRO A 36 7.39 13.32 -10.51
CA PRO A 36 6.01 12.90 -10.23
C PRO A 36 5.43 13.32 -8.87
N ILE A 37 6.24 13.34 -7.81
CA ILE A 37 5.79 13.69 -6.46
C ILE A 37 5.65 15.22 -6.29
N ASN A 38 6.56 15.99 -6.89
CA ASN A 38 6.69 17.43 -6.67
C ASN A 38 5.88 18.28 -7.67
N ALA A 39 5.41 17.69 -8.76
CA ALA A 39 4.77 18.41 -9.86
C ALA A 39 3.48 19.17 -9.49
N SER A 40 2.79 18.81 -8.41
CA SER A 40 1.55 19.50 -8.03
C SER A 40 1.20 19.35 -6.55
N ARG A 41 0.96 20.47 -5.87
CA ARG A 41 0.65 20.53 -4.41
C ARG A 41 -0.69 21.22 -4.12
N ASN A 42 -1.75 20.75 -4.77
CA ASN A 42 -3.10 21.32 -4.66
C ASN A 42 -4.10 20.36 -3.98
N ALA A 43 -3.63 19.29 -3.33
CA ALA A 43 -4.49 18.27 -2.76
C ALA A 43 -5.25 18.79 -1.53
N LYS A 44 -6.53 18.44 -1.43
CA LYS A 44 -7.38 18.77 -0.28
C LYS A 44 -7.23 17.71 0.80
N TRP A 45 -7.60 18.00 2.05
CA TRP A 45 -7.41 17.06 3.17
C TRP A 45 -8.11 15.71 2.96
N TRP A 46 -9.27 15.68 2.31
CA TRP A 46 -9.96 14.42 2.05
C TRP A 46 -9.26 13.57 0.98
N TYR A 47 -8.35 14.16 0.20
CA TYR A 47 -7.55 13.43 -0.77
C TYR A 47 -6.58 12.47 -0.11
N SER A 48 -5.99 12.88 1.02
CA SER A 48 -5.17 11.94 1.78
C SER A 48 -6.00 10.80 2.34
N ALA A 49 -7.27 11.00 2.72
CA ALA A 49 -8.11 9.92 3.20
C ALA A 49 -8.26 8.82 2.15
N PHE A 50 -8.70 9.16 0.92
CA PHE A 50 -8.88 8.15 -0.12
C PHE A 50 -7.57 7.60 -0.67
N HIS A 51 -6.49 8.38 -0.75
CA HIS A 51 -5.18 7.84 -1.12
C HIS A 51 -4.66 6.84 -0.08
N ASN A 52 -4.80 7.13 1.22
CA ASN A 52 -4.44 6.18 2.27
C ASN A 52 -5.36 4.95 2.27
N VAL A 53 -6.67 5.10 2.11
CA VAL A 53 -7.59 3.95 1.97
C VAL A 53 -7.21 3.09 0.77
N THR A 54 -6.90 3.70 -0.37
CA THR A 54 -6.49 2.97 -1.58
C THR A 54 -5.15 2.25 -1.37
N ALA A 55 -4.19 2.90 -0.72
CA ALA A 55 -2.88 2.33 -0.45
C ALA A 55 -2.96 1.15 0.54
N MET A 56 -3.82 1.25 1.55
CA MET A 56 -3.96 0.23 2.59
C MET A 56 -4.92 -0.89 2.19
N VAL A 57 -6.19 -0.56 1.93
CA VAL A 57 -7.29 -1.51 1.68
C VAL A 57 -7.19 -2.09 0.28
N GLY A 58 -6.24 -3.01 0.08
CA GLY A 58 -6.03 -3.73 -1.17
C GLY A 58 -6.01 -5.24 -1.03
N ALA A 59 -5.23 -5.93 -1.88
CA ALA A 59 -5.16 -7.39 -1.94
C ALA A 59 -5.00 -8.08 -0.58
N GLY A 60 -4.34 -7.46 0.40
CA GLY A 60 -4.15 -8.02 1.72
C GLY A 60 -5.45 -8.39 2.46
N VAL A 61 -6.51 -7.59 2.32
CA VAL A 61 -7.79 -7.85 3.03
C VAL A 61 -8.43 -9.18 2.59
N LEU A 62 -8.25 -9.54 1.32
CA LEU A 62 -8.82 -10.76 0.73
C LEU A 62 -8.21 -12.03 1.32
N GLY A 63 -6.95 -11.95 1.76
CA GLY A 63 -6.23 -13.06 2.40
C GLY A 63 -6.28 -13.07 3.93
N LEU A 64 -6.95 -12.11 4.58
CA LEU A 64 -7.03 -12.12 6.05
C LEU A 64 -7.83 -13.29 6.62
N PRO A 65 -8.96 -13.73 6.03
CA PRO A 65 -9.66 -14.93 6.50
C PRO A 65 -8.78 -16.18 6.43
N TYR A 66 -7.98 -16.30 5.36
CA TYR A 66 -6.98 -17.35 5.23
C TYR A 66 -5.91 -17.27 6.33
N ALA A 67 -5.37 -16.08 6.61
CA ALA A 67 -4.45 -15.89 7.72
C ALA A 67 -5.06 -16.30 9.06
N MET A 68 -6.35 -16.02 9.30
CA MET A 68 -7.06 -16.47 10.49
C MET A 68 -7.14 -18.00 10.58
N SER A 69 -7.27 -18.72 9.46
CA SER A 69 -7.27 -20.19 9.46
C SER A 69 -5.94 -20.84 9.83
N GLU A 70 -4.84 -20.10 9.67
CA GLU A 70 -3.48 -20.53 10.01
C GLU A 70 -3.05 -20.07 11.42
N LEU A 71 -3.69 -19.02 11.96
CA LEU A 71 -3.42 -18.50 13.31
C LEU A 71 -4.42 -19.01 14.36
N GLY A 72 -5.63 -19.37 13.95
CA GLY A 72 -6.77 -19.62 14.82
C GLY A 72 -7.35 -18.33 15.44
N TRP A 73 -8.47 -18.48 16.16
CA TRP A 73 -9.19 -17.34 16.75
C TRP A 73 -8.32 -16.49 17.71
N GLY A 74 -7.69 -17.11 18.70
CA GLY A 74 -6.98 -16.39 19.76
C GLY A 74 -5.80 -15.57 19.22
N ALA A 75 -4.83 -16.25 18.59
CA ALA A 75 -3.66 -15.58 18.04
C ALA A 75 -4.03 -14.69 16.85
N GLY A 76 -4.95 -15.12 15.98
CA GLY A 76 -5.39 -14.35 14.82
C GLY A 76 -6.00 -13.00 15.19
N VAL A 77 -6.97 -12.98 16.11
CA VAL A 77 -7.57 -11.72 16.60
C VAL A 77 -6.52 -10.84 17.26
N THR A 78 -5.64 -11.43 18.08
CA THR A 78 -4.57 -10.69 18.76
C THR A 78 -3.64 -10.01 17.76
N VAL A 79 -3.17 -10.73 16.74
CA VAL A 79 -2.26 -10.19 15.72
C VAL A 79 -2.96 -9.13 14.86
N LEU A 80 -4.25 -9.30 14.52
CA LEU A 80 -5.03 -8.28 13.81
C LEU A 80 -5.15 -6.97 14.60
N VAL A 81 -5.54 -7.05 15.87
CA VAL A 81 -5.71 -5.88 16.75
C VAL A 81 -4.36 -5.19 17.00
N LEU A 82 -3.32 -5.96 17.36
CA LEU A 82 -2.00 -5.40 17.59
C LEU A 82 -1.43 -4.75 16.34
N SER A 83 -1.59 -5.38 15.17
CA SER A 83 -1.15 -4.80 13.90
C SER A 83 -1.87 -3.49 13.61
N TRP A 84 -3.19 -3.42 13.77
CA TRP A 84 -3.94 -2.17 13.57
C TRP A 84 -3.47 -1.04 14.51
N ILE A 85 -3.23 -1.34 15.79
CA ILE A 85 -2.76 -0.35 16.78
C ILE A 85 -1.32 0.11 16.46
N ILE A 86 -0.40 -0.84 16.22
CA ILE A 86 1.00 -0.54 15.93
C ILE A 86 1.12 0.30 14.66
N THR A 87 0.44 -0.11 13.60
CA THR A 87 0.51 0.57 12.31
C THR A 87 -0.10 1.96 12.35
N LEU A 88 -1.19 2.17 13.10
CA LEU A 88 -1.73 3.51 13.35
C LEU A 88 -0.73 4.41 14.09
N TYR A 89 -0.07 3.85 15.11
CA TYR A 89 0.94 4.56 15.89
C TYR A 89 2.16 4.93 15.03
N THR A 90 2.70 4.01 14.25
CA THR A 90 3.87 4.29 13.40
C THR A 90 3.53 5.24 12.25
N LEU A 91 2.31 5.18 11.71
CA LEU A 91 1.88 6.11 10.67
C LEU A 91 1.74 7.53 11.23
N TRP A 92 1.22 7.67 12.45
CA TRP A 92 1.19 8.95 13.18
C TRP A 92 2.60 9.55 13.31
N GLN A 93 3.59 8.73 13.67
CA GLN A 93 4.98 9.18 13.78
C GLN A 93 5.51 9.72 12.45
N MET A 94 5.21 9.05 11.33
CA MET A 94 5.62 9.53 10.00
C MET A 94 4.98 10.88 9.66
N VAL A 95 3.69 11.04 9.95
CA VAL A 95 2.97 12.31 9.71
C VAL A 95 3.57 13.46 10.51
N GLU A 96 3.94 13.22 11.78
CA GLU A 96 4.60 14.24 12.62
C GLU A 96 6.04 14.54 12.15
N MET A 97 6.79 13.53 11.71
CA MET A 97 8.17 13.70 11.27
C MET A 97 8.33 14.38 9.90
N HIS A 98 7.28 14.40 9.06
CA HIS A 98 7.30 15.04 7.74
C HIS A 98 7.69 16.54 7.78
N GLU A 99 7.31 17.26 8.84
CA GLU A 99 7.47 18.72 8.99
C GLU A 99 8.02 19.10 10.37
N MET A 100 8.88 18.26 10.94
CA MET A 100 9.45 18.50 12.27
C MET A 100 10.51 19.62 12.30
N VAL A 101 11.12 19.94 11.15
CA VAL A 101 12.13 21.01 11.03
C VAL A 101 11.46 22.25 10.42
N PRO A 102 11.46 23.41 11.09
CA PRO A 102 10.88 24.63 10.54
C PRO A 102 11.44 24.96 9.15
N GLY A 103 10.57 25.13 8.16
CA GLY A 103 10.94 25.47 6.79
C GLY A 103 11.45 24.31 5.92
N ARG A 104 11.51 23.08 6.44
CA ARG A 104 11.91 21.89 5.66
C ARG A 104 10.83 20.81 5.73
N ARG A 105 10.48 20.28 4.56
CA ARG A 105 9.60 19.11 4.40
C ARG A 105 10.46 17.90 4.02
N PHE A 106 10.11 16.73 4.56
CA PHE A 106 10.64 15.44 4.11
C PHE A 106 9.57 14.78 3.25
N ASP A 107 9.57 15.10 1.97
CA ASP A 107 8.49 14.70 1.04
C ASP A 107 8.62 13.22 0.62
N ARG A 108 9.75 12.58 0.93
CA ARG A 108 10.04 11.17 0.62
C ARG A 108 10.56 10.42 1.83
N TYR A 109 10.25 9.12 1.89
CA TYR A 109 10.69 8.31 3.03
C TYR A 109 12.21 8.26 3.17
N HIS A 110 12.95 8.12 2.07
CA HIS A 110 14.40 8.11 2.13
C HIS A 110 15.00 9.44 2.62
N GLU A 111 14.37 10.59 2.38
CA GLU A 111 14.85 11.89 2.89
C GLU A 111 14.77 11.95 4.42
N LEU A 112 13.69 11.41 4.99
CA LEU A 112 13.55 11.28 6.44
C LEU A 112 14.62 10.34 7.01
N GLY A 113 14.91 9.23 6.33
CA GLY A 113 15.99 8.33 6.74
C GLY A 113 17.38 8.94 6.65
N GLN A 114 17.64 9.75 5.62
CA GLN A 114 18.90 10.50 5.51
C GLN A 114 19.06 11.50 6.65
N TYR A 115 17.98 12.12 7.09
CA TYR A 115 18.01 12.99 8.25
C TYR A 115 18.25 12.22 9.56
N ALA A 116 17.60 11.06 9.73
CA ALA A 116 17.71 10.26 10.95
C ALA A 116 19.08 9.56 11.10
N PHE A 117 19.65 9.06 10.00
CA PHE A 117 20.82 8.16 10.02
C PHE A 117 22.05 8.74 9.28
N GLY A 118 21.93 9.91 8.66
CA GLY A 118 22.96 10.52 7.81
C GLY A 118 22.78 10.20 6.32
N GLU A 119 23.39 11.01 5.45
CA GLU A 119 23.11 11.04 4.00
C GLU A 119 23.30 9.70 3.29
N LYS A 120 24.35 8.94 3.63
CA LYS A 120 24.67 7.66 2.99
C LYS A 120 23.91 6.51 3.62
N LEU A 121 23.99 6.39 4.95
CA LEU A 121 23.39 5.28 5.69
C LEU A 121 21.87 5.30 5.60
N GLY A 122 21.24 6.48 5.65
CA GLY A 122 19.79 6.61 5.49
C GLY A 122 19.28 6.11 4.14
N LEU A 123 20.01 6.38 3.05
CA LEU A 123 19.67 5.83 1.73
C LEU A 123 19.77 4.31 1.70
N TRP A 124 20.87 3.75 2.22
CA TRP A 124 21.09 2.29 2.20
C TRP A 124 20.11 1.52 3.08
N ILE A 125 19.59 2.13 4.14
CA ILE A 125 18.57 1.52 5.00
C ILE A 125 17.18 1.61 4.34
N VAL A 126 16.75 2.81 3.93
CA VAL A 126 15.36 3.04 3.52
C VAL A 126 15.09 2.61 2.09
N VAL A 127 15.95 2.97 1.13
CA VAL A 127 15.66 2.82 -0.31
C VAL A 127 15.46 1.36 -0.72
N PRO A 128 16.33 0.39 -0.32
CA PRO A 128 16.10 -1.00 -0.69
C PRO A 128 14.78 -1.54 -0.16
N GLN A 129 14.44 -1.22 1.10
CA GLN A 129 13.20 -1.68 1.73
C GLN A 129 11.97 -1.06 1.07
N GLN A 130 12.00 0.25 0.81
CA GLN A 130 10.93 0.97 0.11
C GLN A 130 10.69 0.40 -1.29
N LEU A 131 11.75 0.14 -2.06
CA LEU A 131 11.62 -0.42 -3.41
C LEU A 131 11.06 -1.84 -3.42
N ILE A 132 11.54 -2.69 -2.49
CA ILE A 132 11.03 -4.06 -2.39
C ILE A 132 9.54 -4.04 -2.06
N VAL A 133 9.09 -3.13 -1.19
CA VAL A 133 7.66 -2.92 -0.90
C VAL A 133 6.90 -2.50 -2.17
N GLU A 134 7.31 -1.42 -2.81
CA GLU A 134 6.56 -0.84 -3.94
C GLU A 134 6.48 -1.79 -5.14
N VAL A 135 7.61 -2.41 -5.49
CA VAL A 135 7.69 -3.40 -6.58
C VAL A 135 6.94 -4.67 -6.20
N GLY A 136 7.09 -5.16 -4.95
CA GLY A 136 6.43 -6.35 -4.45
C GLY A 136 4.91 -6.24 -4.47
N VAL A 137 4.37 -5.10 -4.04
CA VAL A 137 2.92 -4.80 -4.12
C VAL A 137 2.44 -4.81 -5.55
N ASN A 138 3.17 -4.14 -6.44
CA ASN A 138 2.80 -4.08 -7.85
C ASN A 138 2.77 -5.47 -8.50
N ILE A 139 3.68 -6.37 -8.12
CA ILE A 139 3.64 -7.79 -8.53
C ILE A 139 2.41 -8.49 -7.94
N VAL A 140 2.13 -8.33 -6.64
CA VAL A 140 0.96 -8.93 -5.99
C VAL A 140 -0.35 -8.45 -6.64
N TYR A 141 -0.46 -7.18 -6.99
CA TYR A 141 -1.64 -6.63 -7.66
C TYR A 141 -1.82 -7.16 -9.08
N MET A 142 -0.74 -7.41 -9.82
CA MET A 142 -0.82 -8.10 -11.12
C MET A 142 -1.43 -9.50 -10.97
N VAL A 143 -1.01 -10.26 -9.95
CA VAL A 143 -1.56 -11.59 -9.64
C VAL A 143 -3.02 -11.47 -9.17
N THR A 144 -3.33 -10.52 -8.29
CA THR A 144 -4.67 -10.28 -7.74
C THR A 144 -5.67 -9.91 -8.84
N GLY A 145 -5.30 -8.98 -9.70
CA GLY A 145 -6.12 -8.57 -10.85
C GLY A 145 -6.35 -9.71 -11.83
N GLY A 146 -5.31 -10.50 -12.13
CA GLY A 146 -5.42 -11.70 -12.96
C GLY A 146 -6.35 -12.75 -12.35
N ASN A 147 -6.22 -13.05 -11.06
CA ASN A 147 -7.09 -13.99 -10.34
C ASN A 147 -8.54 -13.52 -10.34
N SER A 148 -8.76 -12.22 -10.11
CA SER A 148 -10.10 -11.63 -10.08
C SER A 148 -10.78 -11.67 -11.46
N LEU A 149 -10.04 -11.31 -12.53
CA LEU A 149 -10.55 -11.43 -13.90
C LEU A 149 -10.87 -12.89 -14.28
N LYS A 150 -10.00 -13.83 -13.88
CA LYS A 150 -10.23 -15.26 -14.11
C LYS A 150 -11.49 -15.72 -13.37
N LYS A 151 -11.64 -15.38 -12.09
CA LYS A 151 -12.81 -15.73 -11.28
C LYS A 151 -14.09 -15.12 -11.86
N PHE A 152 -14.05 -13.87 -12.34
CA PHE A 152 -15.16 -13.25 -13.06
C PHE A 152 -15.54 -14.06 -14.31
N HIS A 153 -14.57 -14.35 -15.18
CA HIS A 153 -14.79 -15.13 -16.39
C HIS A 153 -15.43 -16.49 -16.08
N ASP A 154 -14.85 -17.24 -15.14
CA ASP A 154 -15.32 -18.58 -14.75
C ASP A 154 -16.71 -18.55 -14.09
N THR A 155 -17.10 -17.41 -13.48
CA THR A 155 -18.42 -17.24 -12.84
C THR A 155 -19.51 -16.85 -13.84
N VAL A 156 -19.17 -16.04 -14.86
CA VAL A 156 -20.12 -15.52 -15.85
C VAL A 156 -20.29 -16.48 -17.02
N CYS A 157 -19.25 -17.22 -17.39
CA CYS A 157 -19.27 -18.15 -18.50
C CYS A 157 -18.79 -19.55 -18.08
N GLU A 158 -19.70 -20.37 -17.56
CA GLU A 158 -19.38 -21.73 -17.08
C GLU A 158 -18.97 -22.69 -18.20
N ASP A 159 -19.57 -22.53 -19.39
CA ASP A 159 -19.30 -23.36 -20.56
C ASP A 159 -18.14 -22.81 -21.43
N CYS A 160 -17.51 -21.70 -21.03
CA CYS A 160 -16.38 -21.14 -21.76
C CYS A 160 -15.12 -22.02 -21.61
N LYS A 161 -14.24 -21.92 -22.61
CA LYS A 161 -12.92 -22.55 -22.57
C LYS A 161 -12.16 -22.04 -21.34
N LYS A 162 -11.59 -22.95 -20.56
CA LYS A 162 -10.71 -22.59 -19.44
C LYS A 162 -9.46 -21.88 -19.98
N ILE A 163 -9.32 -20.61 -19.63
CA ILE A 163 -8.17 -19.77 -19.98
C ILE A 163 -7.18 -19.78 -18.81
N LYS A 164 -5.88 -19.84 -19.11
CA LYS A 164 -4.81 -19.84 -18.10
C LYS A 164 -4.73 -18.49 -17.39
N LEU A 165 -4.34 -18.51 -16.11
CA LEU A 165 -4.15 -17.30 -15.30
C LEU A 165 -3.17 -16.30 -15.94
N THR A 166 -2.11 -16.79 -16.60
CA THR A 166 -1.13 -15.96 -17.32
C THR A 166 -1.78 -14.99 -18.30
N TYR A 167 -2.82 -15.40 -19.04
CA TYR A 167 -3.51 -14.52 -19.98
C TYR A 167 -4.31 -13.44 -19.26
N PHE A 168 -4.97 -13.77 -18.15
CA PHE A 168 -5.68 -12.78 -17.35
C PHE A 168 -4.72 -11.77 -16.69
N ILE A 169 -3.54 -12.20 -16.25
CA ILE A 169 -2.49 -11.29 -15.77
C ILE A 169 -2.04 -10.36 -16.90
N MET A 170 -1.83 -10.87 -18.13
CA MET A 170 -1.48 -10.01 -19.28
C MET A 170 -2.59 -9.02 -19.66
N ILE A 171 -3.86 -9.44 -19.63
CA ILE A 171 -5.02 -8.56 -19.88
C ILE A 171 -5.05 -7.46 -18.82
N PHE A 172 -4.88 -7.81 -17.54
CA PHE A 172 -4.83 -6.84 -16.46
C PHE A 172 -3.65 -5.86 -16.62
N ALA A 173 -2.46 -6.39 -16.93
CA ALA A 173 -1.25 -5.59 -17.17
C ALA A 173 -1.38 -4.62 -18.36
N SER A 174 -2.16 -4.95 -19.39
CA SER A 174 -2.36 -4.10 -20.57
C SER A 174 -2.88 -2.70 -20.21
N VAL A 175 -3.74 -2.62 -19.19
CA VAL A 175 -4.29 -1.36 -18.67
C VAL A 175 -3.17 -0.49 -18.07
N HIS A 176 -2.21 -1.12 -17.39
CA HIS A 176 -1.11 -0.42 -16.73
C HIS A 176 -0.10 0.18 -17.70
N PHE A 177 0.09 -0.40 -18.89
CA PHE A 177 0.93 0.22 -19.92
C PHE A 177 0.42 1.60 -20.34
N VAL A 178 -0.90 1.82 -20.31
CA VAL A 178 -1.53 3.11 -20.62
C VAL A 178 -1.55 4.01 -19.39
N LEU A 179 -2.07 3.53 -18.26
CA LEU A 179 -2.25 4.37 -17.07
C LEU A 179 -0.94 4.80 -16.41
N SER A 180 0.12 4.00 -16.52
CA SER A 180 1.45 4.37 -16.01
C SER A 180 2.01 5.63 -16.68
N GLN A 181 1.49 6.05 -17.84
CA GLN A 181 1.96 7.26 -18.53
C GLN A 181 1.39 8.56 -17.92
N LEU A 182 0.47 8.47 -16.95
CA LEU A 182 -0.05 9.64 -16.25
C LEU A 182 1.05 10.35 -15.45
N PRO A 183 1.17 11.69 -15.50
CA PRO A 183 2.40 12.36 -15.09
C PRO A 183 2.66 12.40 -13.57
N ASN A 184 1.61 12.43 -12.74
CA ASN A 184 1.73 12.63 -11.29
C ASN A 184 0.50 12.12 -10.49
N PHE A 185 0.60 12.15 -9.16
CA PHE A 185 -0.45 11.72 -8.21
C PHE A 185 -1.80 12.43 -8.43
N ASN A 186 -1.80 13.73 -8.73
CA ASN A 186 -3.04 14.47 -8.94
C ASN A 186 -3.80 14.00 -10.20
N SER A 187 -3.07 13.54 -11.22
CA SER A 187 -3.65 12.98 -12.44
C SER A 187 -4.35 11.63 -12.19
N ILE A 188 -3.98 10.90 -11.14
CA ILE A 188 -4.61 9.63 -10.74
C ILE A 188 -5.63 9.80 -9.60
N SER A 189 -5.90 11.02 -9.14
CA SER A 189 -6.82 11.27 -8.01
C SER A 189 -8.22 10.70 -8.22
N GLY A 190 -8.78 10.84 -9.44
CA GLY A 190 -10.07 10.24 -9.80
C GLY A 190 -10.03 8.71 -9.80
N VAL A 191 -8.95 8.11 -10.29
CA VAL A 191 -8.72 6.65 -10.28
C VAL A 191 -8.59 6.14 -8.83
N SER A 192 -7.87 6.87 -7.98
CA SER A 192 -7.74 6.52 -6.56
C SER A 192 -9.05 6.66 -5.80
N LEU A 193 -9.86 7.68 -6.07
CA LEU A 193 -11.19 7.80 -5.46
C LEU A 193 -12.07 6.61 -5.85
N ALA A 194 -12.13 6.26 -7.13
CA ALA A 194 -12.85 5.08 -7.59
C ALA A 194 -12.32 3.82 -6.90
N ALA A 195 -11.01 3.65 -6.80
CA ALA A 195 -10.39 2.51 -6.15
C ALA A 195 -10.73 2.41 -4.65
N ALA A 196 -10.77 3.52 -3.91
CA ALA A 196 -11.17 3.56 -2.51
C ALA A 196 -12.65 3.14 -2.31
N VAL A 197 -13.55 3.60 -3.19
CA VAL A 197 -14.96 3.22 -3.14
C VAL A 197 -15.12 1.73 -3.47
N MET A 198 -14.39 1.24 -4.47
CA MET A 198 -14.42 -0.17 -4.84
C MET A 198 -13.89 -1.07 -3.72
N SER A 199 -12.87 -0.64 -2.96
CA SER A 199 -12.36 -1.46 -1.84
C SER A 199 -13.29 -1.58 -0.67
N LEU A 200 -13.97 -0.50 -0.30
CA LEU A 200 -15.05 -0.57 0.67
C LEU A 200 -16.19 -1.49 0.17
N SER A 201 -16.52 -1.40 -1.12
CA SER A 201 -17.61 -2.17 -1.72
C SER A 201 -17.33 -3.67 -1.76
N TYR A 202 -16.19 -4.11 -2.31
CA TYR A 202 -15.88 -5.55 -2.36
C TYR A 202 -15.65 -6.13 -0.96
N SER A 203 -15.09 -5.35 -0.01
CA SER A 203 -14.94 -5.80 1.38
C SER A 203 -16.30 -6.00 2.02
N THR A 204 -17.24 -5.08 1.78
CA THR A 204 -18.63 -5.18 2.26
C THR A 204 -19.34 -6.39 1.68
N ILE A 205 -19.15 -6.65 0.39
CA ILE A 205 -19.70 -7.84 -0.26
C ILE A 205 -19.07 -9.11 0.32
N ALA A 206 -17.75 -9.14 0.55
CA ALA A 206 -17.06 -10.33 1.07
C ALA A 206 -17.61 -10.75 2.44
N TRP A 207 -17.69 -9.84 3.42
CA TRP A 207 -18.25 -10.20 4.72
C TRP A 207 -19.78 -10.36 4.67
N GLY A 208 -20.50 -9.54 3.90
CA GLY A 208 -21.96 -9.63 3.79
C GLY A 208 -22.43 -10.94 3.15
N ALA A 209 -21.78 -11.37 2.07
CA ALA A 209 -22.04 -12.67 1.45
C ALA A 209 -21.63 -13.84 2.35
N SER A 210 -20.60 -13.67 3.19
CA SER A 210 -20.24 -14.66 4.21
C SER A 210 -21.30 -14.78 5.30
N VAL A 211 -21.92 -13.67 5.74
CA VAL A 211 -23.07 -13.71 6.67
C VAL A 211 -24.26 -14.41 6.03
N ASP A 212 -24.63 -14.03 4.80
CA ASP A 212 -25.77 -14.60 4.07
C ASP A 212 -25.60 -16.11 3.83
N LYS A 213 -24.38 -16.52 3.48
CA LYS A 213 -24.01 -17.92 3.32
C LYS A 213 -24.16 -18.71 4.64
N GLY A 214 -23.93 -18.06 5.77
CA GLY A 214 -23.88 -18.68 7.09
C GLY A 214 -22.66 -19.59 7.28
N LYS A 215 -22.64 -20.31 8.41
CA LYS A 215 -21.61 -21.32 8.67
C LYS A 215 -21.76 -22.47 7.68
N VAL A 216 -20.65 -22.88 7.06
CA VAL A 216 -20.59 -24.13 6.31
C VAL A 216 -20.87 -25.30 7.26
N GLU A 217 -21.57 -26.33 6.76
CA GLU A 217 -21.86 -27.54 7.54
C GLU A 217 -20.55 -28.17 8.05
N ASN A 218 -20.51 -28.51 9.34
CA ASN A 218 -19.33 -29.05 10.03
C ASN A 218 -18.07 -28.17 9.92
N VAL A 219 -18.24 -26.85 9.99
CA VAL A 219 -17.11 -25.90 9.99
C VAL A 219 -16.10 -26.24 11.09
N ASP A 220 -14.85 -26.39 10.69
CA ASP A 220 -13.72 -26.69 11.57
C ASP A 220 -12.85 -25.44 11.76
N TYR A 221 -12.53 -25.14 13.01
CA TYR A 221 -11.69 -24.01 13.40
C TYR A 221 -10.32 -24.44 13.91
N ASP A 222 -9.98 -25.73 13.80
CA ASP A 222 -8.61 -26.19 14.01
C ASP A 222 -7.68 -25.63 12.92
N LEU A 223 -6.39 -25.54 13.26
CA LEU A 223 -5.38 -25.05 12.32
C LEU A 223 -5.37 -25.92 11.06
N ARG A 224 -5.31 -25.28 9.89
CA ARG A 224 -5.44 -25.91 8.58
C ARG A 224 -4.49 -27.09 8.35
N ALA A 225 -3.24 -26.96 8.79
CA ALA A 225 -2.25 -28.03 8.65
C ALA A 225 -2.41 -29.08 9.76
N THR A 226 -2.40 -30.37 9.40
CA THR A 226 -2.46 -31.48 10.36
C THR A 226 -1.09 -31.80 10.97
N THR A 227 0.00 -31.56 10.23
CA THR A 227 1.37 -31.85 10.66
C THR A 227 1.96 -30.70 11.49
N THR A 228 2.78 -31.01 12.49
CA THR A 228 3.45 -29.99 13.32
C THR A 228 4.28 -28.99 12.49
N PRO A 229 5.11 -29.42 11.52
CA PRO A 229 5.83 -28.46 10.68
C PRO A 229 4.88 -27.58 9.87
N GLY A 230 3.80 -28.16 9.33
CA GLY A 230 2.78 -27.41 8.60
C GLY A 230 2.15 -26.30 9.46
N LYS A 231 1.75 -26.63 10.70
CA LYS A 231 1.17 -25.66 11.65
C LYS A 231 2.13 -24.51 11.96
N VAL A 232 3.41 -24.82 12.21
CA VAL A 232 4.42 -23.81 12.52
C VAL A 232 4.65 -22.88 11.33
N PHE A 233 4.91 -23.42 10.14
CA PHE A 233 5.18 -22.59 8.97
C PHE A 233 3.95 -21.84 8.46
N GLY A 234 2.75 -22.42 8.61
CA GLY A 234 1.48 -21.75 8.34
C GLY A 234 1.27 -20.55 9.25
N PHE A 235 1.46 -20.73 10.56
CA PHE A 235 1.42 -19.65 11.54
C PHE A 235 2.40 -18.52 11.19
N LEU A 236 3.67 -18.86 10.92
CA LEU A 236 4.68 -17.88 10.52
C LEU A 236 4.26 -17.15 9.24
N GLY A 237 3.75 -17.89 8.26
CA GLY A 237 3.33 -17.32 6.99
C GLY A 237 2.18 -16.31 7.16
N ALA A 238 1.20 -16.65 8.00
CA ALA A 238 0.04 -15.83 8.27
C ALA A 238 0.37 -14.52 9.01
N LEU A 239 1.41 -14.50 9.86
CA LEU A 239 1.92 -13.26 10.43
C LEU A 239 2.34 -12.27 9.32
N GLY A 240 2.98 -12.78 8.26
CA GLY A 240 3.33 -12.00 7.08
C GLY A 240 2.10 -11.51 6.32
N THR A 241 1.10 -12.36 6.11
CA THR A 241 -0.15 -11.98 5.45
C THR A 241 -0.87 -10.84 6.18
N VAL A 242 -0.93 -10.89 7.52
CA VAL A 242 -1.50 -9.79 8.31
C VAL A 242 -0.65 -8.51 8.17
N ALA A 243 0.68 -8.62 8.27
CA ALA A 243 1.57 -7.47 8.09
C ALA A 243 1.45 -6.82 6.71
N PHE A 244 1.28 -7.62 5.65
CA PHE A 244 1.02 -7.15 4.29
C PHE A 244 -0.32 -6.39 4.20
N ALA A 245 -1.36 -6.83 4.91
CA ALA A 245 -2.65 -6.16 4.84
C ALA A 245 -2.60 -4.72 5.38
N TYR A 246 -1.76 -4.44 6.38
CA TYR A 246 -1.60 -3.09 6.93
C TYR A 246 -0.50 -2.25 6.25
N ALA A 247 -0.09 -2.64 5.04
CA ALA A 247 0.78 -1.90 4.15
C ALA A 247 0.28 -0.48 3.84
N GLY A 248 1.18 0.51 3.73
CA GLY A 248 0.83 1.87 3.26
C GLY A 248 1.79 2.98 3.71
N HIS A 249 2.63 2.70 4.71
CA HIS A 249 3.56 3.68 5.29
C HIS A 249 4.59 4.21 4.29
N ASN A 250 5.00 3.40 3.32
CA ASN A 250 6.02 3.75 2.33
C ASN A 250 5.57 4.77 1.29
N VAL A 251 4.27 5.13 1.24
CA VAL A 251 3.74 6.19 0.36
C VAL A 251 3.16 7.37 1.14
N VAL A 252 3.18 7.32 2.49
CA VAL A 252 2.48 8.29 3.33
C VAL A 252 3.09 9.68 3.24
N LEU A 253 4.42 9.78 3.15
CA LEU A 253 5.09 11.08 3.05
C LEU A 253 4.86 11.70 1.68
N GLU A 254 4.88 10.88 0.64
CA GLU A 254 4.62 11.27 -0.75
C GLU A 254 3.17 11.75 -0.90
N ILE A 255 2.20 11.10 -0.26
CA ILE A 255 0.81 11.57 -0.18
C ILE A 255 0.74 12.91 0.57
N GLN A 256 1.40 13.03 1.71
CA GLN A 256 1.40 14.27 2.51
C GLN A 256 2.07 15.44 1.77
N ALA A 257 3.09 15.18 0.95
CA ALA A 257 3.78 16.18 0.13
C ALA A 257 2.85 16.92 -0.82
N THR A 258 1.79 16.25 -1.31
CA THR A 258 0.76 16.83 -2.20
C THR A 258 -0.15 17.85 -1.52
N ILE A 259 -0.24 17.82 -0.19
CA ILE A 259 -1.04 18.76 0.60
C ILE A 259 -0.28 20.09 0.72
N PRO A 260 -0.94 21.24 0.46
CA PRO A 260 -0.37 22.56 0.71
C PRO A 260 0.04 22.72 2.17
N SER A 261 1.19 23.35 2.41
CA SER A 261 1.72 23.60 3.75
C SER A 261 2.26 25.02 3.86
N THR A 262 1.91 25.73 4.93
CA THR A 262 2.50 27.01 5.33
C THR A 262 2.95 26.93 6.79
N PRO A 263 3.87 27.81 7.26
CA PRO A 263 4.27 27.85 8.67
C PRO A 263 3.09 27.94 9.65
N GLU A 264 2.02 28.62 9.27
CA GLU A 264 0.80 28.79 10.07
C GLU A 264 -0.17 27.60 9.93
N LYS A 265 -0.11 26.89 8.80
CA LYS A 265 -1.00 25.77 8.45
C LYS A 265 -0.18 24.58 7.96
N PRO A 266 0.47 23.83 8.88
CA PRO A 266 1.29 22.68 8.51
C PRO A 266 0.43 21.54 7.95
N SER A 267 0.98 20.77 7.01
CA SER A 267 0.29 19.67 6.32
C SER A 267 -0.08 18.51 7.26
N LYS A 268 0.62 18.38 8.39
CA LYS A 268 0.39 17.29 9.36
C LYS A 268 -1.03 17.23 9.92
N LYS A 269 -1.68 18.38 10.15
CA LYS A 269 -3.05 18.44 10.67
C LYS A 269 -4.08 17.86 9.68
N PRO A 270 -4.19 18.37 8.43
CA PRO A 270 -5.07 17.79 7.44
C PRO A 270 -4.68 16.35 7.07
N MET A 271 -3.39 16.03 7.01
CA MET A 271 -2.93 14.66 6.78
C MET A 271 -3.43 13.69 7.86
N TRP A 272 -3.23 14.03 9.14
CA TRP A 272 -3.67 13.20 10.26
C TRP A 272 -5.19 12.97 10.28
N ARG A 273 -5.99 13.99 9.94
CA ARG A 273 -7.44 13.82 9.77
C ARG A 273 -7.76 12.78 8.69
N GLY A 274 -7.08 12.83 7.55
CA GLY A 274 -7.25 11.83 6.49
C GLY A 274 -6.82 10.43 6.93
N VAL A 275 -5.71 10.31 7.65
CA VAL A 275 -5.22 9.04 8.20
C VAL A 275 -6.22 8.42 9.18
N VAL A 276 -6.76 9.19 10.11
CA VAL A 276 -7.76 8.69 11.08
C VAL A 276 -9.00 8.15 10.36
N VAL A 277 -9.52 8.88 9.36
CA VAL A 277 -10.64 8.41 8.54
C VAL A 277 -10.27 7.13 7.81
N ALA A 278 -9.08 7.06 7.21
CA ALA A 278 -8.61 5.87 6.51
C ALA A 278 -8.51 4.65 7.43
N TYR A 279 -8.00 4.80 8.66
CA TYR A 279 -7.88 3.70 9.61
C TYR A 279 -9.22 3.20 10.16
N ILE A 280 -10.22 4.08 10.26
CA ILE A 280 -11.60 3.68 10.57
C ILE A 280 -12.16 2.83 9.43
N VAL A 281 -11.97 3.27 8.17
CA VAL A 281 -12.39 2.50 6.99
C VAL A 281 -11.66 1.15 6.92
N VAL A 282 -10.35 1.13 7.16
CA VAL A 282 -9.55 -0.11 7.25
C VAL A 282 -10.14 -1.04 8.31
N ALA A 283 -10.48 -0.54 9.50
CA ALA A 283 -11.08 -1.36 10.55
C ALA A 283 -12.44 -1.96 10.12
N VAL A 284 -13.30 -1.14 9.50
CA VAL A 284 -14.63 -1.57 8.99
C VAL A 284 -14.52 -2.57 7.83
N CYS A 285 -13.43 -2.54 7.06
CA CYS A 285 -13.18 -3.55 6.04
C CYS A 285 -12.55 -4.81 6.63
N TYR A 286 -11.48 -4.67 7.41
CA TYR A 286 -10.58 -5.77 7.74
C TYR A 286 -11.16 -6.67 8.82
N PHE A 287 -11.65 -6.09 9.93
CA PHE A 287 -12.17 -6.90 11.02
C PHE A 287 -13.40 -7.71 10.58
N PRO A 288 -14.42 -7.13 9.93
CA PRO A 288 -15.55 -7.92 9.44
C PRO A 288 -15.15 -8.98 8.42
N VAL A 289 -14.33 -8.65 7.41
CA VAL A 289 -13.88 -9.65 6.42
C VAL A 289 -13.15 -10.80 7.10
N SER A 290 -12.18 -10.50 7.97
CA SER A 290 -11.37 -11.51 8.67
C SER A 290 -12.21 -12.38 9.59
N LEU A 291 -13.00 -11.76 10.48
CA LEU A 291 -13.72 -12.47 11.54
C LEU A 291 -14.94 -13.21 10.98
N VAL A 292 -15.73 -12.57 10.12
CA VAL A 292 -16.92 -13.19 9.53
C VAL A 292 -16.54 -14.21 8.47
N GLY A 293 -15.55 -13.91 7.63
CA GLY A 293 -15.04 -14.86 6.64
C GLY A 293 -14.51 -16.12 7.30
N TYR A 294 -13.66 -15.97 8.34
CA TYR A 294 -13.17 -17.13 9.09
C TYR A 294 -14.30 -17.84 9.86
N TRP A 295 -15.24 -17.11 10.46
CA TRP A 295 -16.42 -17.71 11.10
C TRP A 295 -17.26 -18.56 10.13
N ALA A 296 -17.47 -18.10 8.89
CA ALA A 296 -18.29 -18.81 7.93
C ALA A 296 -17.60 -20.08 7.38
N PHE A 297 -16.30 -19.99 7.07
CA PHE A 297 -15.57 -21.02 6.31
C PHE A 297 -14.54 -21.81 7.12
N GLY A 298 -14.13 -21.35 8.30
CA GLY A 298 -13.15 -22.03 9.15
C GLY A 298 -11.83 -22.29 8.42
N ASN A 299 -11.30 -23.49 8.55
CA ASN A 299 -10.06 -23.91 7.91
C ASN A 299 -10.17 -24.24 6.41
N THR A 300 -11.38 -24.18 5.84
CA THR A 300 -11.63 -24.46 4.41
C THR A 300 -11.57 -23.23 3.52
N VAL A 301 -11.39 -22.04 4.10
CA VAL A 301 -11.24 -20.80 3.35
C VAL A 301 -10.03 -20.88 2.41
N ASP A 302 -10.20 -20.40 1.18
CA ASP A 302 -9.12 -20.25 0.20
C ASP A 302 -8.28 -19.01 0.51
N ASP A 303 -7.09 -18.93 -0.10
CA ASP A 303 -6.14 -17.80 0.02
C ASP A 303 -6.78 -16.43 -0.29
N ASP A 304 -7.87 -16.40 -1.05
CA ASP A 304 -8.72 -15.25 -1.33
C ASP A 304 -10.19 -15.60 -1.04
N ILE A 305 -10.80 -14.86 -0.13
CA ILE A 305 -12.20 -15.07 0.29
C ILE A 305 -13.20 -14.95 -0.88
N LEU A 306 -12.93 -14.12 -1.89
CA LEU A 306 -13.79 -14.01 -3.07
C LEU A 306 -13.66 -15.21 -4.00
N ILE A 307 -12.57 -15.97 -3.91
CA ILE A 307 -12.43 -17.27 -4.56
C ILE A 307 -13.26 -18.33 -3.82
N THR A 308 -13.29 -18.29 -2.49
CA THR A 308 -14.09 -19.20 -1.64
C THR A 308 -15.59 -19.04 -1.91
N LEU A 309 -16.05 -17.81 -2.10
CA LEU A 309 -17.46 -17.51 -2.37
C LEU A 309 -17.88 -17.94 -3.78
N SER A 310 -19.07 -18.53 -3.89
CA SER A 310 -19.61 -19.09 -5.14
C SER A 310 -21.05 -18.67 -5.47
N LYS A 311 -21.82 -18.20 -4.49
CA LYS A 311 -23.21 -17.77 -4.67
C LYS A 311 -23.51 -16.51 -3.83
N PRO A 312 -24.41 -15.62 -4.31
CA PRO A 312 -24.99 -15.59 -5.66
C PRO A 312 -23.97 -15.15 -6.73
N LYS A 313 -23.96 -15.80 -7.89
CA LYS A 313 -22.93 -15.65 -8.94
C LYS A 313 -22.71 -14.20 -9.39
N TRP A 314 -23.79 -13.46 -9.64
CA TRP A 314 -23.70 -12.07 -10.11
C TRP A 314 -22.97 -11.16 -9.11
N LEU A 315 -23.17 -11.39 -7.81
CA LEU A 315 -22.56 -10.60 -6.74
C LEU A 315 -21.07 -10.89 -6.62
N ILE A 316 -20.68 -12.16 -6.78
CA ILE A 316 -19.27 -12.57 -6.78
C ILE A 316 -18.55 -12.05 -8.04
N ALA A 317 -19.20 -12.12 -9.20
CA ALA A 317 -18.69 -11.52 -10.43
C ALA A 317 -18.47 -10.01 -10.27
N LEU A 318 -19.46 -9.30 -9.70
CA LEU A 318 -19.36 -7.87 -9.42
C LEU A 318 -18.21 -7.57 -8.45
N ALA A 319 -18.08 -8.29 -7.33
CA ALA A 319 -17.01 -8.09 -6.37
C ALA A 319 -15.62 -8.28 -6.98
N ASN A 320 -15.44 -9.29 -7.83
CA ASN A 320 -14.17 -9.51 -8.53
C ASN A 320 -13.85 -8.36 -9.49
N MET A 321 -14.83 -7.81 -10.21
CA MET A 321 -14.61 -6.62 -11.04
C MET A 321 -14.30 -5.36 -10.22
N MET A 322 -14.91 -5.22 -9.04
CA MET A 322 -14.56 -4.15 -8.10
C MET A 322 -13.10 -4.29 -7.63
N VAL A 323 -12.63 -5.51 -7.33
CA VAL A 323 -11.21 -5.76 -7.02
C VAL A 323 -10.32 -5.35 -8.18
N VAL A 324 -10.66 -5.70 -9.42
CA VAL A 324 -9.90 -5.29 -10.62
C VAL A 324 -9.78 -3.77 -10.71
N ILE A 325 -10.88 -3.03 -10.57
CA ILE A 325 -10.85 -1.55 -10.61
C ILE A 325 -10.02 -0.98 -9.46
N HIS A 326 -10.18 -1.54 -8.26
CA HIS A 326 -9.41 -1.13 -7.10
C HIS A 326 -7.90 -1.32 -7.31
N VAL A 327 -7.47 -2.53 -7.64
CA VAL A 327 -6.04 -2.84 -7.79
C VAL A 327 -5.42 -2.11 -8.98
N ILE A 328 -6.20 -1.71 -9.98
CA ILE A 328 -5.73 -0.79 -11.04
C ILE A 328 -5.24 0.53 -10.43
N GLY A 329 -6.06 1.15 -9.57
CA GLY A 329 -5.73 2.42 -8.92
C GLY A 329 -4.60 2.29 -7.91
N SER A 330 -4.63 1.24 -7.08
CA SER A 330 -3.61 0.99 -6.07
C SER A 330 -2.25 0.74 -6.69
N TYR A 331 -2.16 0.00 -7.81
CA TYR A 331 -0.89 -0.16 -8.54
C TYR A 331 -0.29 1.20 -8.93
N GLN A 332 -1.11 2.15 -9.41
CA GLN A 332 -0.59 3.47 -9.78
C GLN A 332 0.00 4.21 -8.58
N ILE A 333 -0.63 4.13 -7.41
CA ILE A 333 -0.13 4.77 -6.19
C ILE A 333 1.26 4.24 -5.81
N TYR A 334 1.46 2.93 -5.86
CA TYR A 334 2.76 2.32 -5.52
C TYR A 334 3.79 2.43 -6.66
N ALA A 335 3.37 2.55 -7.92
CA ALA A 335 4.30 2.73 -9.04
C ALA A 335 4.87 4.15 -9.12
N MET A 336 4.14 5.19 -8.68
CA MET A 336 4.57 6.59 -8.79
C MET A 336 5.91 6.89 -8.09
N PRO A 337 6.16 6.46 -6.83
CA PRO A 337 7.46 6.67 -6.19
C PRO A 337 8.60 5.93 -6.89
N VAL A 338 8.33 4.72 -7.41
CA VAL A 338 9.33 3.98 -8.20
C VAL A 338 9.67 4.72 -9.49
N PHE A 339 8.66 5.23 -10.20
CA PHE A 339 8.86 6.05 -11.39
C PHE A 339 9.67 7.31 -11.07
N ASP A 340 9.32 7.99 -9.99
CA ASP A 340 10.05 9.16 -9.54
C ASP A 340 11.53 8.83 -9.27
N MET A 341 11.81 7.72 -8.60
CA MET A 341 13.19 7.32 -8.29
C MET A 341 13.97 6.91 -9.55
N ILE A 342 13.36 6.14 -10.47
CA ILE A 342 13.97 5.78 -11.75
C ILE A 342 14.25 7.04 -12.57
N GLU A 343 13.25 7.91 -12.75
CA GLU A 343 13.37 9.17 -13.49
C GLU A 343 14.43 10.08 -12.87
N THR A 344 14.53 10.14 -11.54
CA THR A 344 15.56 10.89 -10.82
C THR A 344 16.96 10.38 -11.14
N VAL A 345 17.18 9.06 -11.14
CA VAL A 345 18.48 8.48 -11.51
C VAL A 345 18.80 8.77 -12.98
N LEU A 346 17.85 8.53 -13.89
CA LEU A 346 18.05 8.73 -15.33
C LEU A 346 18.38 10.20 -15.66
N VAL A 347 17.68 11.16 -15.05
CA VAL A 347 17.86 12.59 -15.35
C VAL A 347 19.02 13.20 -14.57
N LYS A 348 19.10 12.99 -13.24
CA LYS A 348 20.12 13.67 -12.41
C LYS A 348 21.48 12.97 -12.41
N ARG A 349 21.52 11.64 -12.44
CA ARG A 349 22.79 10.87 -12.43
C ARG A 349 23.28 10.57 -13.83
N LEU A 350 22.41 10.06 -14.71
CA LEU A 350 22.77 9.65 -16.07
C LEU A 350 22.60 10.77 -17.10
N ARG A 351 22.13 11.96 -16.69
CA ARG A 351 22.05 13.18 -17.52
C ARG A 351 21.20 13.02 -18.79
N PHE A 352 20.23 12.10 -18.81
CA PHE A 352 19.27 12.02 -19.91
C PHE A 352 18.30 13.21 -19.91
N PRO A 353 17.84 13.67 -21.09
CA PRO A 353 16.91 14.77 -21.18
C PRO A 353 15.55 14.38 -20.57
N PRO A 354 14.97 15.21 -19.68
CA PRO A 354 13.62 14.97 -19.20
C PRO A 354 12.64 15.14 -20.36
N GLY A 355 11.70 14.21 -20.53
CA GLY A 355 10.76 14.25 -21.64
C GLY A 355 9.83 13.04 -21.72
N LEU A 356 8.91 13.09 -22.66
CA LEU A 356 7.91 12.04 -22.88
C LEU A 356 8.57 10.70 -23.22
N THR A 357 9.59 10.70 -24.08
CA THR A 357 10.30 9.48 -24.50
C THR A 357 10.92 8.74 -23.31
N LEU A 358 11.55 9.46 -22.38
CA LEU A 358 12.14 8.88 -21.18
C LEU A 358 11.06 8.23 -20.30
N ARG A 359 9.93 8.92 -20.08
CA ARG A 359 8.80 8.37 -19.32
C ARG A 359 8.20 7.13 -19.99
N LEU A 360 7.93 7.21 -21.29
CA LEU A 360 7.37 6.10 -22.06
C LEU A 360 8.24 4.85 -21.93
N ILE A 361 9.56 4.98 -22.11
CA ILE A 361 10.47 3.83 -22.03
C ILE A 361 10.58 3.33 -20.59
N ALA A 362 10.95 4.20 -19.64
CA ALA A 362 11.23 3.79 -18.27
C ALA A 362 10.01 3.13 -17.59
N ARG A 363 8.82 3.71 -17.77
CA ARG A 363 7.60 3.20 -17.14
C ARG A 363 7.07 1.95 -17.84
N THR A 364 7.17 1.86 -19.16
CA THR A 364 6.82 0.64 -19.91
C THR A 364 7.70 -0.53 -19.50
N VAL A 365 9.02 -0.32 -19.39
CA VAL A 365 9.97 -1.36 -18.93
C VAL A 365 9.63 -1.82 -17.52
N TYR A 366 9.29 -0.89 -16.61
CA TYR A 366 8.86 -1.23 -15.26
C TYR A 366 7.58 -2.07 -15.23
N VAL A 367 6.54 -1.67 -15.96
CA VAL A 367 5.29 -2.43 -16.04
C VAL A 367 5.55 -3.83 -16.62
N ALA A 368 6.32 -3.92 -17.71
CA ALA A 368 6.71 -5.20 -18.31
C ALA A 368 7.47 -6.10 -17.33
N PHE A 369 8.39 -5.53 -16.54
CA PHE A 369 9.12 -6.25 -15.50
C PHE A 369 8.17 -6.82 -14.42
N THR A 370 7.30 -5.99 -13.85
CA THR A 370 6.36 -6.47 -12.81
C THR A 370 5.39 -7.53 -13.36
N MET A 371 4.93 -7.39 -14.60
CA MET A 371 4.12 -8.38 -15.29
C MET A 371 4.88 -9.70 -15.47
N PHE A 372 6.13 -9.67 -15.93
CA PHE A 372 6.96 -10.86 -16.11
C PHE A 372 7.12 -11.64 -14.80
N VAL A 373 7.45 -10.93 -13.71
CA VAL A 373 7.61 -11.56 -12.39
C VAL A 373 6.28 -12.14 -11.88
N ALA A 374 5.17 -11.42 -12.06
CA ALA A 374 3.84 -11.89 -11.66
C ALA A 374 3.39 -13.16 -12.42
N ILE A 375 3.69 -13.26 -13.71
CA ILE A 375 3.42 -14.47 -14.50
C ILE A 375 4.30 -15.64 -14.05
N THR A 376 5.55 -15.35 -13.68
CA THR A 376 6.52 -16.35 -13.26
C THR A 376 6.15 -16.92 -11.88
N PHE A 377 5.77 -16.08 -10.92
CA PHE A 377 5.49 -16.48 -9.54
C PHE A 377 4.06 -16.10 -9.08
N PRO A 378 2.99 -16.68 -9.63
CA PRO A 378 1.61 -16.27 -9.32
C PRO A 378 1.07 -16.89 -8.02
N PHE A 379 1.88 -16.97 -6.96
CA PHE A 379 1.50 -17.59 -5.67
C PHE A 379 1.00 -16.51 -4.70
N PHE A 380 -0.30 -16.20 -4.77
CA PHE A 380 -0.91 -15.09 -4.03
C PHE A 380 -0.52 -15.05 -2.54
N ASP A 381 -0.90 -16.07 -1.77
CA ASP A 381 -0.59 -16.20 -0.33
C ASP A 381 0.92 -16.20 -0.02
N GLY A 382 1.72 -16.88 -0.85
CA GLY A 382 3.18 -16.93 -0.71
C GLY A 382 3.80 -15.55 -0.85
N LEU A 383 3.34 -14.76 -1.83
CA LEU A 383 3.80 -13.39 -2.05
C LEU A 383 3.36 -12.46 -0.90
N LEU A 384 2.09 -12.51 -0.49
CA LEU A 384 1.58 -11.72 0.64
C LEU A 384 2.40 -11.99 1.90
N SER A 385 2.59 -13.27 2.22
CA SER A 385 3.34 -13.72 3.39
C SER A 385 4.81 -13.27 3.35
N PHE A 386 5.49 -13.52 2.24
CA PHE A 386 6.92 -13.22 2.09
C PHE A 386 7.19 -11.71 2.15
N PHE A 387 6.50 -10.92 1.31
CA PHE A 387 6.71 -9.47 1.29
C PHE A 387 6.19 -8.79 2.56
N GLY A 388 5.11 -9.30 3.15
CA GLY A 388 4.57 -8.83 4.43
C GLY A 388 5.59 -8.86 5.57
N GLY A 389 6.34 -9.95 5.69
CA GLY A 389 7.45 -10.02 6.63
C GLY A 389 8.65 -9.19 6.18
N PHE A 390 9.21 -9.55 5.02
CA PHE A 390 10.55 -9.09 4.61
C PHE A 390 10.61 -7.60 4.29
N ALA A 391 9.55 -7.06 3.70
CA ALA A 391 9.54 -5.69 3.15
C ALA A 391 8.67 -4.74 3.99
N PHE A 392 7.47 -5.21 4.38
CA PHE A 392 6.51 -4.39 5.12
C PHE A 392 6.83 -4.24 6.60
N ALA A 393 7.24 -5.30 7.28
CA ALA A 393 7.56 -5.19 8.70
C ALA A 393 8.61 -4.10 8.99
N PRO A 394 9.70 -3.95 8.20
CA PRO A 394 10.61 -2.81 8.34
C PRO A 394 9.95 -1.45 8.17
N THR A 395 9.39 -1.20 6.99
CA THR A 395 8.88 0.13 6.61
C THR A 395 7.66 0.57 7.42
N THR A 396 6.91 -0.39 7.97
CA THR A 396 5.61 -0.14 8.61
C THR A 396 5.69 -0.29 10.14
N TYR A 397 6.33 -1.34 10.66
CA TYR A 397 6.26 -1.66 12.09
C TYR A 397 7.39 -1.05 12.90
N PHE A 398 8.62 -0.98 12.38
CA PHE A 398 9.76 -0.62 13.23
C PHE A 398 10.65 0.52 12.74
N LEU A 399 10.81 0.71 11.43
CA LEU A 399 11.71 1.75 10.93
C LEU A 399 11.24 3.17 11.32
N PRO A 400 9.93 3.51 11.29
CA PRO A 400 9.44 4.78 11.84
C PRO A 400 9.77 4.95 13.33
N CYS A 401 9.69 3.87 14.12
CA CYS A 401 10.02 3.90 15.54
C CYS A 401 11.52 4.13 15.79
N ILE A 402 12.39 3.51 15.00
CA ILE A 402 13.85 3.74 15.09
C ILE A 402 14.15 5.21 14.76
N MET A 403 13.56 5.74 13.67
CA MET A 403 13.73 7.15 13.30
C MET A 403 13.22 8.08 14.41
N TRP A 404 12.05 7.79 14.98
CA TRP A 404 11.50 8.56 16.10
C TRP A 404 12.45 8.60 17.30
N LEU A 405 13.00 7.46 17.70
CA LEU A 405 13.96 7.37 18.80
C LEU A 405 15.26 8.13 18.49
N ALA A 406 15.75 8.07 17.24
CA ALA A 406 16.96 8.77 16.81
C ALA A 406 16.80 10.29 16.78
N ILE A 407 15.63 10.76 16.34
CA ILE A 407 15.33 12.19 16.13
C ILE A 407 14.83 12.84 17.42
N TYR A 408 13.71 12.36 17.98
CA TYR A 408 13.03 13.01 19.11
C TYR A 408 13.66 12.67 20.46
N LYS A 409 14.43 11.58 20.54
CA LYS A 409 15.15 11.12 21.74
C LYS A 409 14.28 11.21 23.01
N PRO A 410 13.11 10.55 23.06
CA PRO A 410 12.23 10.62 24.21
C PRO A 410 12.95 10.13 25.48
N LYS A 411 12.56 10.65 26.65
CA LYS A 411 13.13 10.28 27.95
C LYS A 411 13.13 8.74 28.09
N ARG A 412 14.27 8.16 28.48
CA ARG A 412 14.39 6.73 28.72
C ARG A 412 13.34 6.28 29.73
N PHE A 413 12.72 5.12 29.47
CA PHE A 413 11.63 4.57 30.26
C PHE A 413 10.32 5.40 30.27
N SER A 414 10.19 6.40 29.39
CA SER A 414 8.89 7.00 29.12
C SER A 414 7.98 6.06 28.34
N LEU A 415 6.68 6.34 28.33
CA LEU A 415 5.71 5.57 27.55
C LEU A 415 6.10 5.49 26.06
N SER A 416 6.44 6.62 25.43
CA SER A 416 6.89 6.65 24.04
C SER A 416 8.15 5.80 23.84
N TRP A 417 9.10 5.83 24.78
CA TRP A 417 10.31 4.99 24.69
C TRP A 417 9.97 3.50 24.69
N PHE A 418 9.12 3.04 25.63
CA PHE A 418 8.70 1.63 25.69
C PHE A 418 7.90 1.21 24.46
N THR A 419 6.90 2.01 24.05
CA THR A 419 6.05 1.69 22.90
C THR A 419 6.89 1.53 21.63
N ASN A 420 7.86 2.40 21.39
CA ASN A 420 8.77 2.29 20.23
C ASN A 420 9.59 1.00 20.27
N TRP A 421 10.18 0.64 21.42
CA TRP A 421 10.94 -0.60 21.54
C TRP A 421 10.10 -1.86 21.34
N ILE A 422 8.86 -1.88 21.84
CA ILE A 422 7.92 -2.98 21.62
C ILE A 422 7.64 -3.13 20.11
N CYS A 423 7.34 -2.03 19.42
CA CYS A 423 7.11 -2.05 17.97
C CYS A 423 8.35 -2.53 17.21
N ILE A 424 9.55 -2.14 17.66
CA ILE A 424 10.82 -2.60 17.08
C ILE A 424 11.00 -4.11 17.25
N VAL A 425 10.85 -4.63 18.46
CA VAL A 425 11.03 -6.06 18.73
C VAL A 425 10.01 -6.89 17.94
N LEU A 426 8.73 -6.52 17.98
CA LEU A 426 7.68 -7.22 17.23
C LEU A 426 7.92 -7.13 15.71
N GLY A 427 8.28 -5.96 15.19
CA GLY A 427 8.55 -5.76 13.78
C GLY A 427 9.78 -6.56 13.28
N VAL A 428 10.85 -6.64 14.08
CA VAL A 428 12.02 -7.46 13.75
C VAL A 428 11.67 -8.95 13.77
N LEU A 429 10.87 -9.40 14.75
CA LEU A 429 10.37 -10.78 14.78
C LEU A 429 9.53 -11.10 13.53
N LEU A 430 8.64 -10.20 13.12
CA LEU A 430 7.88 -10.35 11.88
C LEU A 430 8.79 -10.45 10.65
N MET A 431 9.79 -9.57 10.55
CA MET A 431 10.75 -9.55 9.45
C MET A 431 11.55 -10.85 9.32
N VAL A 432 11.95 -11.44 10.45
CA VAL A 432 12.76 -12.68 10.44
C VAL A 432 11.88 -13.91 10.25
N LEU A 433 10.76 -13.99 10.96
CA LEU A 433 9.98 -15.23 11.06
C LEU A 433 8.99 -15.40 9.90
N ALA A 434 8.28 -14.35 9.49
CA ALA A 434 7.22 -14.48 8.50
C ALA A 434 7.71 -14.92 7.11
N PRO A 435 8.85 -14.41 6.58
CA PRO A 435 9.35 -14.85 5.28
C PRO A 435 9.71 -16.33 5.22
N ILE A 436 10.01 -16.97 6.35
CA ILE A 436 10.27 -18.42 6.41
C ILE A 436 9.01 -19.20 6.02
N GLY A 437 7.85 -18.80 6.55
CA GLY A 437 6.55 -19.38 6.19
C GLY A 437 6.19 -19.13 4.73
N GLY A 438 6.31 -17.87 4.29
CA GLY A 438 6.04 -17.49 2.89
C GLY A 438 6.94 -18.22 1.88
N LEU A 439 8.24 -18.31 2.16
CA LEU A 439 9.19 -18.99 1.29
C LEU A 439 8.92 -20.49 1.21
N ARG A 440 8.62 -21.16 2.33
CA ARG A 440 8.22 -22.57 2.31
C ARG A 440 6.98 -22.78 1.44
N ASN A 441 5.99 -21.91 1.57
CA ASN A 441 4.76 -22.00 0.78
C ASN A 441 5.03 -21.84 -0.72
N ILE A 442 5.86 -20.85 -1.10
CA ILE A 442 6.32 -20.68 -2.48
C ILE A 442 7.04 -21.94 -2.97
N ILE A 443 7.95 -22.53 -2.19
CA ILE A 443 8.68 -23.75 -2.57
C ILE A 443 7.71 -24.92 -2.81
N LEU A 444 6.76 -25.13 -1.91
CA LEU A 444 5.78 -26.21 -2.04
C LEU A 444 4.89 -26.03 -3.28
N LYS A 445 4.40 -24.81 -3.54
CA LYS A 445 3.60 -24.53 -4.74
C LYS A 445 4.43 -24.61 -6.02
N ALA A 446 5.67 -24.10 -6.01
CA ALA A 446 6.59 -24.16 -7.15
C ALA A 446 6.91 -25.59 -7.59
N ASN A 447 7.02 -26.54 -6.66
CA ASN A 447 7.28 -27.95 -6.98
C ASN A 447 6.20 -28.61 -7.86
N THR A 448 4.98 -28.10 -7.81
CA THR A 448 3.85 -28.62 -8.61
C THR A 448 3.47 -27.68 -9.76
N TYR A 449 4.03 -26.47 -9.78
CA TYR A 449 3.73 -25.45 -10.78
C TYR A 449 4.52 -25.70 -12.05
N LYS A 450 3.80 -25.79 -13.18
CA LYS A 450 4.42 -25.87 -14.50
C LYS A 450 4.46 -24.48 -15.13
N PHE A 451 5.65 -23.90 -15.19
CA PHE A 451 5.87 -22.59 -15.80
C PHE A 451 5.33 -22.55 -17.24
N TYR A 452 4.47 -21.57 -17.52
CA TYR A 452 3.98 -21.25 -18.86
C TYR A 452 3.20 -22.37 -19.59
N GLN A 453 2.82 -23.46 -18.91
CA GLN A 453 2.14 -24.63 -19.49
C GLN A 453 0.63 -24.66 -19.35
#